data_AF-D3DE38-F1
#
_entry.id   AF-D3DE38-F1
#
_cell.length_a   1.000
_cell.length_b   1.000
_cell.length_c   1.000
_cell.angle_alpha   90.00
_cell.angle_beta   90.00
_cell.angle_gamma   90.00
#
_symmetry.space_group_name_H-M   'P 1'
#
loop_
_entity.id
_entity.type
_entity.pdbx_description
1 polymer ?
#
loop_
_entity_poly.entity_id
_entity_poly.type
_entity_poly.pdbx_seq_one_letter_code
_entity_poly.pdbx_strand_id
1 'polypeptide(L)'
;MAASQEGTQLTPTHRRAQLALRATTTNDMKLIWPMFDGSDASYSAFVDAAINMVMARQETSSGLASAYYQRFRSAEGVAGEMIPKLAPRLGSGLIRAALFATGRALQKAGFELVRIKGSHHRLRNPDRAGIDVTVPVHAGRDIPKGTLRQILADAGLTVEDLQKLL
;
A
#
# COMPACT_ATOMS: atom_id res chain seq x y z
N MET A 1 -21.43 20.34 3.40
CA MET A 1 -22.48 19.29 3.40
C MET A 1 -23.22 19.39 2.08
N ALA A 2 -23.77 18.29 1.55
CA ALA A 2 -24.54 18.32 0.30
C ALA A 2 -25.82 19.15 0.49
N ALA A 3 -26.16 19.97 -0.51
CA ALA A 3 -27.39 20.75 -0.54
C ALA A 3 -28.50 20.01 -1.31
N SER A 4 -28.15 19.11 -2.24
CA SER A 4 -29.14 18.35 -3.01
C SER A 4 -29.36 16.94 -2.46
N GLN A 5 -30.55 16.39 -2.73
CA GLN A 5 -30.89 15.00 -2.41
C GLN A 5 -29.96 14.02 -3.14
N GLU A 6 -29.63 14.32 -4.40
CA GLU A 6 -28.69 13.54 -5.20
C GLU A 6 -27.27 13.60 -4.60
N GLY A 7 -26.77 14.79 -4.26
CA GLY A 7 -25.47 14.99 -3.60
C GLY A 7 -25.34 14.21 -2.29
N THR A 8 -26.43 14.15 -1.52
CA THR A 8 -26.50 13.39 -0.26
C THR A 8 -26.29 11.89 -0.46
N GLN A 9 -26.77 11.31 -1.57
CA GLN A 9 -26.64 9.88 -1.88
C GLN A 9 -25.31 9.51 -2.56
N LEU A 10 -24.66 10.47 -3.22
CA LEU A 10 -23.40 10.24 -3.93
C LEU A 10 -22.25 9.90 -2.98
N THR A 11 -22.16 10.54 -1.81
CA THR A 11 -21.06 10.27 -0.86
C THR A 11 -21.10 8.84 -0.30
N PRO A 12 -22.23 8.34 0.25
CA PRO A 12 -22.34 6.94 0.70
C PRO A 12 -22.10 5.93 -0.43
N THR A 13 -22.57 6.23 -1.65
CA THR A 13 -22.39 5.36 -2.83
C THR A 13 -20.92 5.26 -3.22
N HIS A 14 -20.21 6.38 -3.30
CA HIS A 14 -18.76 6.39 -3.53
C HIS A 14 -17.99 5.60 -2.47
N ARG A 15 -18.34 5.79 -1.18
CA ARG A 15 -17.70 5.03 -0.08
C ARG A 15 -17.91 3.53 -0.21
N ARG A 16 -19.13 3.08 -0.55
CA ARG A 16 -19.42 1.66 -0.80
C ARG A 16 -18.60 1.11 -1.97
N ALA A 17 -18.48 1.86 -3.06
CA ALA A 17 -17.67 1.44 -4.21
C ALA A 17 -16.17 1.31 -3.85
N GLN A 18 -15.61 2.26 -3.10
CA GLN A 18 -14.23 2.16 -2.61
C GLN A 18 -14.02 0.98 -1.65
N LEU A 19 -14.98 0.70 -0.76
CA LEU A 19 -14.93 -0.45 0.14
C LEU A 19 -15.01 -1.78 -0.63
N ALA A 20 -15.88 -1.88 -1.63
CA ALA A 20 -15.98 -3.06 -2.49
C ALA A 20 -14.66 -3.31 -3.23
N LEU A 21 -14.05 -2.26 -3.82
CA LEU A 21 -12.75 -2.37 -4.48
C LEU A 21 -11.66 -2.89 -3.54
N ARG A 22 -11.62 -2.42 -2.29
CA ARG A 22 -10.67 -2.89 -1.27
C ARG A 22 -10.91 -4.34 -0.87
N ALA A 23 -12.17 -4.74 -0.72
CA ALA A 23 -12.54 -6.11 -0.39
C ALA A 23 -12.09 -7.07 -1.52
N THR A 24 -12.39 -6.75 -2.77
CA THR A 24 -11.92 -7.52 -3.94
C THR A 24 -10.40 -7.59 -3.99
N THR A 25 -9.70 -6.45 -3.84
CA THR A 25 -8.22 -6.42 -3.82
C THR A 25 -7.64 -7.34 -2.76
N THR A 26 -8.26 -7.38 -1.58
CA THR A 26 -7.81 -8.25 -0.48
C THR A 26 -8.03 -9.73 -0.81
N ASN A 27 -9.15 -10.07 -1.44
CA ASN A 27 -9.42 -11.44 -1.86
C ASN A 27 -8.47 -11.89 -2.96
N ASP A 28 -8.20 -11.03 -3.96
CA ASP A 28 -7.26 -11.33 -5.04
C ASP A 28 -5.84 -11.50 -4.50
N MET A 29 -5.42 -10.69 -3.53
CA MET A 29 -4.12 -10.86 -2.86
C MET A 29 -4.00 -12.23 -2.17
N LYS A 30 -5.10 -12.73 -1.56
CA LYS A 30 -5.12 -14.07 -0.97
C LYS A 30 -5.03 -15.17 -2.02
N LEU A 31 -5.58 -14.95 -3.22
CA LEU A 31 -5.51 -15.92 -4.31
C LEU A 31 -4.10 -16.08 -4.87
N ILE A 32 -3.31 -15.00 -4.90
CA ILE A 32 -1.93 -15.06 -5.36
C ILE A 32 -0.93 -15.44 -4.25
N TRP A 33 -1.35 -15.38 -2.98
CA TRP A 33 -0.48 -15.74 -1.85
C TRP A 33 0.19 -17.12 -1.96
N PRO A 34 -0.50 -18.20 -2.38
CA PRO A 34 0.12 -19.51 -2.56
C PRO A 34 1.23 -19.57 -3.61
N MET A 35 1.41 -18.53 -4.43
CA MET A 35 2.58 -18.43 -5.32
C MET A 35 3.89 -18.35 -4.53
N PHE A 36 3.86 -17.93 -3.26
CA PHE A 36 5.03 -17.86 -2.41
C PHE A 36 5.24 -19.16 -1.62
N ASP A 37 6.23 -19.95 -2.03
CA ASP A 37 6.61 -21.22 -1.41
C ASP A 37 7.72 -21.10 -0.34
N GLY A 38 8.19 -19.88 -0.07
CA GLY A 38 9.34 -19.61 0.82
C GLY A 38 10.61 -19.21 0.08
N SER A 39 10.78 -19.60 -1.19
CA SER A 39 11.95 -19.24 -2.00
C SER A 39 11.98 -17.79 -2.47
N ASP A 40 13.16 -17.28 -2.85
CA ASP A 40 13.32 -15.94 -3.43
C ASP A 40 12.65 -15.80 -4.79
N ALA A 41 12.76 -16.84 -5.63
CA ALA A 41 12.15 -16.85 -6.95
C ALA A 41 10.61 -16.76 -6.86
N SER A 42 10.00 -17.55 -5.98
CA SER A 42 8.54 -17.59 -5.81
C SER A 42 8.00 -16.29 -5.22
N TYR A 43 8.77 -15.65 -4.33
CA TYR A 43 8.39 -14.34 -3.80
C TYR A 43 8.51 -13.23 -4.83
N SER A 44 9.54 -13.24 -5.69
CA SER A 44 9.62 -12.28 -6.79
C SER A 44 8.41 -12.41 -7.70
N ALA A 45 8.01 -13.63 -8.05
CA ALA A 45 6.82 -13.89 -8.85
C ALA A 45 5.52 -13.40 -8.16
N PHE A 46 5.38 -13.63 -6.85
CA PHE A 46 4.29 -13.07 -6.05
C PHE A 46 4.28 -11.54 -6.08
N VAL A 47 5.45 -10.90 -5.90
CA VAL A 47 5.58 -9.45 -5.90
C VAL A 47 5.22 -8.86 -7.27
N ASP A 48 5.65 -9.47 -8.36
CA ASP A 48 5.31 -9.00 -9.71
C ASP A 48 3.80 -9.06 -9.96
N ALA A 49 3.15 -10.15 -9.54
CA ALA A 49 1.69 -10.27 -9.59
C ALA A 49 0.99 -9.22 -8.72
N ALA A 50 1.49 -9.01 -7.50
CA ALA A 50 0.96 -8.01 -6.56
C ALA A 50 1.11 -6.58 -7.09
N ILE A 51 2.24 -6.24 -7.70
CA ILE A 51 2.48 -4.91 -8.30
C ILE A 51 1.46 -4.63 -9.39
N ASN A 52 1.28 -5.56 -10.33
CA ASN A 52 0.32 -5.40 -11.43
C ASN A 52 -1.11 -5.21 -10.90
N MET A 53 -1.48 -5.99 -9.89
CA MET A 53 -2.78 -5.85 -9.24
C MET A 53 -2.93 -4.49 -8.56
N VAL A 54 -1.95 -4.04 -7.75
CA VAL A 54 -2.02 -2.75 -7.04
C VAL A 54 -2.13 -1.59 -8.03
N MET A 55 -1.35 -1.60 -9.11
CA MET A 55 -1.41 -0.59 -10.17
C MET A 55 -2.80 -0.55 -10.83
N ALA A 56 -3.37 -1.70 -11.19
CA ALA A 56 -4.70 -1.79 -11.77
C ALA A 56 -5.79 -1.28 -10.81
N ARG A 57 -5.70 -1.63 -9.52
CA ARG A 57 -6.66 -1.19 -8.49
C ARG A 57 -6.56 0.30 -8.19
N GLN A 58 -5.35 0.87 -8.27
CA GLN A 58 -5.14 2.31 -8.13
C GLN A 58 -5.87 3.09 -9.23
N GLU A 59 -5.77 2.65 -10.49
CA GLU A 59 -6.46 3.28 -11.62
C GLU A 59 -7.98 3.26 -11.42
N THR A 60 -8.54 2.11 -11.03
CA THR A 60 -9.97 2.01 -10.70
C THR A 60 -10.38 2.92 -9.54
N SER A 61 -9.61 2.95 -8.45
CA SER A 61 -9.90 3.81 -7.29
C SER A 61 -9.89 5.29 -7.65
N SER A 62 -8.90 5.71 -8.45
CA SER A 62 -8.78 7.08 -8.95
C SER A 62 -9.96 7.44 -9.86
N GLY A 63 -10.37 6.53 -10.75
CA GLY A 63 -11.56 6.69 -11.59
C GLY A 63 -12.83 6.87 -10.77
N LEU A 64 -13.05 6.06 -9.73
CA LEU A 64 -14.19 6.18 -8.82
C LEU A 64 -14.23 7.53 -8.10
N ALA A 65 -13.06 8.07 -7.70
CA ALA A 65 -12.95 9.38 -7.07
C ALA A 65 -13.26 10.52 -8.04
N SER A 66 -12.70 10.45 -9.26
CA SER A 66 -12.96 11.41 -10.33
C SER A 66 -14.45 11.48 -10.69
N ALA A 67 -15.07 10.32 -10.93
CA ALA A 67 -16.48 10.22 -11.28
C ALA A 67 -17.40 10.72 -10.15
N TYR A 68 -17.08 10.39 -8.90
CA TYR A 68 -17.81 10.95 -7.75
C TYR A 68 -17.73 12.47 -7.73
N TYR A 69 -16.54 13.04 -7.89
CA TYR A 69 -16.35 14.48 -7.82
C TYR A 69 -17.11 15.22 -8.93
N GLN A 70 -17.06 14.71 -10.17
CA GLN A 70 -17.80 15.28 -11.31
C GLN A 70 -19.31 15.25 -11.07
N ARG A 71 -19.85 14.09 -10.66
CA ARG A 71 -21.28 13.93 -10.36
C ARG A 71 -21.72 14.82 -9.21
N PHE A 72 -20.92 14.91 -8.15
CA PHE A 72 -21.23 15.73 -6.98
C PHE A 72 -21.32 17.21 -7.36
N ARG A 73 -20.39 17.74 -8.16
CA ARG A 73 -20.48 19.13 -8.63
C ARG A 73 -21.72 19.39 -9.47
N SER A 74 -22.03 18.48 -10.40
CA SER A 74 -23.22 18.57 -11.23
C SER A 74 -24.49 18.59 -10.39
N ALA A 75 -24.59 17.68 -9.42
CA ALA A 75 -25.73 17.57 -8.50
C ALA A 75 -25.89 18.78 -7.57
N GLU A 76 -24.81 19.54 -7.33
CA GLU A 76 -24.80 20.73 -6.48
C GLU A 76 -24.86 22.03 -7.31
N GLY A 77 -25.05 21.95 -8.63
CA GLY A 77 -25.17 23.12 -9.52
C GLY A 77 -23.89 23.95 -9.61
N VAL A 78 -22.72 23.39 -9.28
CA VAL A 78 -21.46 24.13 -9.26
C VAL A 78 -20.93 24.28 -10.70
N ALA A 79 -21.09 25.49 -11.25
CA ALA A 79 -20.64 25.84 -12.59
C ALA A 79 -19.10 25.76 -12.78
N GLY A 80 -18.69 25.70 -14.05
CA GLY A 80 -17.28 25.69 -14.48
C GLY A 80 -16.67 24.30 -14.65
N GLU A 81 -15.78 24.16 -15.64
CA GLU A 81 -14.97 22.95 -15.81
C GLU A 81 -13.90 22.87 -14.73
N MET A 82 -13.78 21.70 -14.11
CA MET A 82 -12.70 21.41 -13.17
C MET A 82 -12.19 20.01 -13.46
N ILE A 83 -10.90 19.89 -13.75
CA ILE A 83 -10.23 18.61 -13.99
C ILE A 83 -9.74 18.10 -12.63
N PRO A 84 -10.34 17.02 -12.07
CA PRO A 84 -9.91 16.49 -10.78
C PRO A 84 -8.43 16.13 -10.81
N LYS A 85 -7.66 16.63 -9.84
CA LYS A 85 -6.27 16.20 -9.66
C LYS A 85 -6.28 14.75 -9.16
N LEU A 86 -6.02 13.83 -10.07
CA LEU A 86 -5.93 12.41 -9.75
C LEU A 86 -4.66 12.12 -8.94
N ALA A 87 -4.71 11.05 -8.14
CA ALA A 87 -3.52 10.54 -7.48
C ALA A 87 -2.49 10.14 -8.56
N PRO A 88 -1.21 10.53 -8.42
CA PRO A 88 -0.18 10.15 -9.38
C PRO A 88 -0.06 8.64 -9.44
N ARG A 89 0.14 8.07 -10.65
CA ARG A 89 0.33 6.62 -10.80
C ARG A 89 1.49 6.14 -9.94
N LEU A 90 1.25 5.07 -9.17
CA LEU A 90 2.30 4.47 -8.36
C LEU A 90 3.31 3.77 -9.28
N GLY A 91 4.59 4.09 -9.12
CA GLY A 91 5.66 3.38 -9.82
C GLY A 91 5.88 2.00 -9.23
N SER A 92 6.12 1.00 -10.08
CA SER A 92 6.38 -0.39 -9.68
C SER A 92 7.51 -0.51 -8.64
N GLY A 93 8.57 0.30 -8.75
CA GLY A 93 9.67 0.33 -7.79
C GLY A 93 9.25 0.73 -6.37
N LEU A 94 8.30 1.67 -6.24
CA LEU A 94 7.78 2.08 -4.92
C LEU A 94 6.93 0.97 -4.30
N ILE A 95 6.09 0.30 -5.11
CA ILE A 95 5.26 -0.81 -4.66
C ILE A 95 6.13 -2.00 -4.24
N ARG A 96 7.16 -2.33 -5.04
CA ARG A 96 8.16 -3.33 -4.69
C ARG A 96 8.83 -3.00 -3.35
N ALA A 97 9.33 -1.78 -3.19
CA ALA A 97 9.96 -1.35 -1.95
C ALA A 97 9.04 -1.50 -0.74
N ALA A 98 7.75 -1.14 -0.85
CA ALA A 98 6.79 -1.31 0.23
C ALA A 98 6.52 -2.79 0.59
N LEU A 99 6.40 -3.66 -0.42
CA LEU A 99 6.19 -5.11 -0.22
C LEU A 99 7.40 -5.78 0.44
N PHE A 100 8.62 -5.37 0.10
CA PHE A 100 9.85 -5.93 0.65
C PHE A 100 10.28 -5.32 1.99
N ALA A 101 10.07 -4.02 2.19
CA ALA A 101 10.45 -3.30 3.40
C ALA A 101 9.66 -3.77 4.64
N THR A 102 8.54 -4.47 4.43
CA THR A 102 7.70 -5.01 5.51
C THR A 102 8.20 -6.33 6.10
N GLY A 103 9.26 -6.94 5.57
CA GLY A 103 9.86 -8.11 6.21
C GLY A 103 11.05 -8.71 5.47
N ARG A 104 10.93 -8.95 4.15
CA ARG A 104 11.95 -9.72 3.43
C ARG A 104 13.28 -8.98 3.27
N ALA A 105 13.26 -7.67 3.01
CA ALA A 105 14.50 -6.90 2.91
C ALA A 105 15.27 -6.89 4.24
N LEU A 106 14.56 -6.74 5.37
CA LEU A 106 15.17 -6.81 6.69
C LEU A 106 15.66 -8.23 7.01
N GLN A 107 14.91 -9.27 6.65
CA GLN A 107 15.37 -10.66 6.78
C GLN A 107 16.66 -10.92 5.98
N LYS A 108 16.74 -10.46 4.73
CA LYS A 108 17.96 -10.53 3.92
C LYS A 108 19.12 -9.74 4.54
N ALA A 109 18.83 -8.67 5.28
CA ALA A 109 19.80 -7.90 6.05
C ALA A 109 20.14 -8.53 7.43
N GLY A 110 19.73 -9.77 7.69
CA GLY A 110 20.02 -10.52 8.91
C GLY A 110 19.09 -10.20 10.09
N PHE A 111 17.95 -9.55 9.88
CA PHE A 111 16.98 -9.32 10.94
C PHE A 111 15.98 -10.46 11.06
N GLU A 112 15.78 -10.95 12.28
CA GLU A 112 14.85 -12.00 12.63
C GLU A 112 13.63 -11.41 13.34
N LEU A 113 12.45 -11.94 13.06
CA LEU A 113 11.23 -11.54 13.76
C LEU A 113 11.25 -12.09 15.19
N VAL A 114 11.26 -11.20 16.19
CA VAL A 114 11.32 -11.59 17.61
C VAL A 114 10.00 -11.40 18.35
N ARG A 115 9.11 -10.53 17.85
CA ARG A 115 7.79 -10.29 18.49
C ARG A 115 6.79 -9.67 17.52
N ILE A 116 5.53 -10.09 17.63
CA ILE A 116 4.38 -9.39 17.01
C ILE A 116 3.47 -8.86 18.13
N LYS A 117 3.07 -7.59 18.05
CA LYS A 117 2.00 -7.00 18.88
C LYS A 117 1.02 -6.23 17.98
N GLY A 118 -0.13 -6.82 17.71
CA GLY A 118 -1.08 -6.28 16.73
C GLY A 118 -0.44 -6.25 15.34
N SER A 119 -0.47 -5.08 14.69
CA SER A 119 0.19 -4.88 13.38
C SER A 119 1.68 -4.56 13.46
N HIS A 120 2.25 -4.36 14.66
CA HIS A 120 3.66 -4.00 14.80
C HIS A 120 4.52 -5.26 14.93
N HIS A 121 5.44 -5.42 13.99
CA HIS A 121 6.40 -6.51 13.93
C HIS A 121 7.74 -5.98 14.42
N ARG A 122 8.28 -6.58 15.47
CA ARG A 122 9.59 -6.23 16.01
C ARG A 122 10.61 -7.25 15.53
N LEU A 123 11.64 -6.77 14.86
CA LEU A 123 12.75 -7.56 14.35
C LEU A 123 14.04 -7.20 15.06
N ARG A 124 14.96 -8.16 15.18
CA ARG A 124 16.28 -8.02 15.79
C ARG A 124 17.32 -8.63 14.88
N ASN A 125 18.46 -7.96 14.73
CA ASN A 125 19.61 -8.57 14.08
C ASN A 125 20.54 -9.16 15.18
N PRO A 126 20.76 -10.48 15.23
CA PRO A 126 21.57 -11.10 16.27
C PRO A 126 23.05 -10.71 16.17
N ASP A 127 23.55 -10.40 14.97
CA ASP A 127 24.93 -9.97 14.73
C ASP A 127 25.14 -8.48 15.06
N ARG A 128 24.04 -7.71 15.19
CA ARG A 128 24.06 -6.29 15.58
C ARG A 128 23.33 -6.12 16.92
N ALA A 129 24.02 -6.48 18.00
CA ALA A 129 23.51 -6.41 19.35
C ALA A 129 22.93 -5.02 19.68
N GLY A 130 21.69 -4.99 20.18
CA GLY A 130 21.02 -3.78 20.65
C GLY A 130 20.17 -3.04 19.61
N ILE A 131 20.13 -3.49 18.35
CA ILE A 131 19.28 -2.88 17.31
C ILE A 131 18.00 -3.70 17.14
N ASP A 132 16.89 -3.15 17.62
CA ASP A 132 15.54 -3.67 17.39
C ASP A 132 14.76 -2.71 16.49
N VAL A 133 14.24 -3.22 15.38
CA VAL A 133 13.47 -2.45 14.40
C VAL A 133 12.01 -2.80 14.52
N THR A 134 11.13 -1.79 14.61
CA THR A 134 9.68 -2.02 14.61
C THR A 134 9.08 -1.59 13.28
N VAL A 135 8.49 -2.57 12.58
CA VAL A 135 7.83 -2.38 11.30
C VAL A 135 6.31 -2.40 11.51
N PRO A 136 5.59 -1.31 11.18
CA PRO A 136 4.15 -1.32 11.15
C PRO A 136 3.66 -2.05 9.89
N VAL A 137 3.00 -3.19 10.09
CA VAL A 137 2.38 -4.00 9.04
C VAL A 137 0.87 -3.79 9.10
N HIS A 138 0.42 -2.61 8.66
CA HIS A 138 -1.00 -2.29 8.60
C HIS A 138 -1.62 -2.88 7.32
N ALA A 139 -2.61 -3.76 7.48
CA ALA A 139 -3.35 -4.28 6.33
C ALA A 139 -4.02 -3.14 5.54
N GLY A 140 -3.77 -3.10 4.23
CA GLY A 140 -4.45 -2.18 3.31
C GLY A 140 -4.00 -0.71 3.36
N ARG A 141 -2.80 -0.42 3.90
CA ARG A 141 -2.17 0.91 3.83
C ARG A 141 -0.70 0.80 3.48
N ASP A 142 -0.25 1.67 2.57
CA ASP A 142 1.19 1.83 2.30
C ASP A 142 1.91 2.39 3.52
N ILE A 143 3.17 1.99 3.71
CA ILE A 143 4.05 2.61 4.72
C ILE A 143 4.33 4.06 4.28
N PRO A 144 4.07 5.07 5.14
CA PRO A 144 4.43 6.45 4.84
C PRO A 144 5.94 6.57 4.58
N LYS A 145 6.34 7.40 3.61
CA LYS A 145 7.76 7.61 3.25
C LYS A 145 8.66 7.93 4.45
N GLY A 146 8.17 8.75 5.39
CA GLY A 146 8.89 9.09 6.61
C GLY A 146 9.11 7.88 7.52
N THR A 147 8.08 7.06 7.69
CA THR A 147 8.14 5.80 8.44
C THR A 147 9.11 4.81 7.80
N LEU A 148 9.07 4.65 6.47
CA LEU A 148 10.02 3.79 5.76
C LEU A 148 11.47 4.23 5.99
N ARG A 149 11.75 5.53 5.90
CA ARG A 149 13.08 6.08 6.16
C ARG A 149 13.53 5.86 7.60
N GLN A 150 12.62 6.01 8.56
CA GLN A 150 12.93 5.75 9.95
C GLN A 150 13.28 4.27 10.18
N ILE A 151 12.50 3.35 9.59
CA ILE A 151 12.79 1.91 9.65
C ILE A 151 14.17 1.59 9.09
N LEU A 152 14.55 2.18 7.95
CA LEU A 152 15.88 1.99 7.38
C LEU A 152 16.98 2.55 8.27
N ALA A 153 16.78 3.75 8.82
CA ALA A 153 17.73 4.36 9.75
C ALA A 153 17.91 3.50 11.02
N ASP A 154 16.80 3.04 11.61
CA ASP A 154 16.81 2.14 12.77
C ASP A 154 17.51 0.81 12.44
N ALA A 155 17.35 0.30 11.21
CA ALA A 155 18.03 -0.90 10.73
C ALA A 155 19.51 -0.68 10.38
N GLY A 156 19.99 0.57 10.36
CA GLY A 156 21.31 0.92 9.87
C GLY A 156 21.50 0.59 8.38
N LEU A 157 20.48 0.86 7.56
CA LEU A 157 20.45 0.66 6.11
C LEU A 157 20.20 1.99 5.40
N THR A 158 20.83 2.15 4.24
CA THR A 158 20.55 3.25 3.31
C THR A 158 19.42 2.90 2.34
N VAL A 159 18.96 3.87 1.54
CA VAL A 159 18.01 3.60 0.45
C VAL A 159 18.66 2.72 -0.61
N GLU A 160 19.95 2.91 -0.84
CA GLU A 160 20.78 2.14 -1.76
C GLU A 160 20.93 0.69 -1.29
N ASP A 161 21.11 0.48 0.03
CA ASP A 161 21.13 -0.88 0.60
C ASP A 161 19.78 -1.56 0.44
N LEU A 162 18.68 -0.85 0.70
CA LEU A 162 17.35 -1.38 0.45
C LEU A 162 17.21 -1.82 -1.01
N GLN A 163 17.60 -0.98 -1.98
CA GLN A 163 17.51 -1.29 -3.41
C GLN A 163 18.27 -2.56 -3.81
N LYS A 164 19.42 -2.86 -3.17
CA LYS A 164 20.18 -4.09 -3.40
C LYS A 164 19.52 -5.34 -2.83
N LEU A 165 18.60 -5.17 -1.87
CA LEU A 165 17.89 -6.26 -1.20
C LEU A 165 16.52 -6.59 -1.87
N LEU A 166 16.03 -5.70 -2.74
CA LEU A 166 14.80 -5.85 -3.55
C LEU A 166 14.99 -6.81 -4.73
#